data_AF-A0A3N5Z029-F1
#
_entry.id   AF-A0A3N5Z029-F1
#
_cell.length_a   1.000
_cell.length_b   1.000
_cell.length_c   1.000
_cell.angle_alpha   90.00
_cell.angle_beta   90.00
_cell.angle_gamma   90.00
#
_symmetry.space_group_name_H-M   'P 1'
#
loop_
_entity.id
_entity.type
_entity.pdbx_description
1 polymer ?
#
loop_
_entity_poly.entity_id
_entity_poly.type
_entity_poly.pdbx_seq_one_letter_code
_entity_poly.pdbx_strand_id
1 'polypeptide(L)'
;MPDLVTHVVAGYGLQRAVWPRLSPWFLAGAVLPDVITRPFTILWPGSYWWTMPLHTPVGLLLVCAAIGFLRGRRSVFLNLGGGALLHSFLDLFQAHLAGSYYLFFPFSWRSVEVDLMWPETSLYLLPLWVVLGIWLGIRELRGRRVVAEPRTD
;
A
#
# COMPACT_ATOMS: atom_id res chain seq x y z
N MET A 1 -2.24 1.33 11.99
CA MET A 1 -1.87 1.52 10.57
C MET A 1 -2.91 2.43 9.97
N PRO A 2 -2.52 3.32 9.03
CA PRO A 2 -3.48 3.82 8.07
C PRO A 2 -4.27 2.60 7.61
N ASP A 3 -5.59 2.67 7.67
CA ASP A 3 -6.36 1.48 7.40
C ASP A 3 -6.12 1.04 5.94
N LEU A 4 -6.43 -0.21 5.61
CA LEU A 4 -6.27 -0.74 4.25
C LEU A 4 -6.88 0.20 3.19
N VAL A 5 -8.00 0.86 3.49
CA VAL A 5 -8.66 1.84 2.63
C VAL A 5 -7.76 3.06 2.43
N THR A 6 -7.13 3.59 3.48
CA THR A 6 -6.18 4.71 3.36
C THR A 6 -5.07 4.39 2.34
N HIS A 7 -4.44 3.22 2.43
CA HIS A 7 -3.37 2.84 1.49
C HIS A 7 -3.88 2.65 0.05
N VAL A 8 -5.08 2.08 -0.12
CA VAL A 8 -5.69 1.92 -1.45
C VAL A 8 -6.03 3.29 -2.06
N VAL A 9 -6.67 4.18 -1.30
CA VAL A 9 -7.10 5.50 -1.78
C VAL A 9 -5.89 6.38 -2.06
N ALA A 10 -4.89 6.40 -1.17
CA ALA A 10 -3.64 7.13 -1.39
C ALA A 10 -2.85 6.57 -2.58
N GLY A 11 -2.74 5.24 -2.70
CA GLY A 11 -2.10 4.57 -3.82
C GLY A 11 -2.77 4.88 -5.15
N TYR A 12 -4.09 4.84 -5.19
CA TYR A 12 -4.87 5.21 -6.37
C TYR A 12 -4.68 6.69 -6.74
N GLY A 13 -4.79 7.59 -5.76
CA GLY A 13 -4.64 9.02 -5.96
C GLY A 13 -3.26 9.38 -6.50
N LEU A 14 -2.20 8.87 -5.86
CA LEU A 14 -0.82 9.12 -6.29
C LEU A 14 -0.55 8.54 -7.68
N GLN A 15 -0.97 7.29 -7.92
CA GLN A 15 -0.76 6.68 -9.22
C GLN A 15 -1.45 7.49 -10.32
N ARG A 16 -2.66 7.98 -10.08
CA ARG A 16 -3.38 8.79 -11.07
C ARG A 16 -2.74 10.15 -11.31
N ALA A 17 -2.17 10.75 -10.28
CA ALA A 17 -1.47 12.02 -10.37
C ALA A 17 -0.15 11.91 -11.14
N VAL A 18 0.59 10.81 -10.95
CA VAL A 18 1.92 10.61 -11.55
C VAL A 18 1.84 9.91 -12.90
N TRP A 19 0.92 8.95 -13.06
CA TRP A 19 0.80 8.12 -14.26
C TRP A 19 -0.63 8.11 -14.82
N PRO A 20 -0.79 8.25 -16.16
CA PRO A 20 -2.10 8.29 -16.79
C PRO A 20 -2.81 6.93 -16.80
N ARG A 21 -2.08 5.81 -16.62
CA ARG A 21 -2.62 4.45 -16.61
C ARG A 21 -2.51 3.84 -15.22
N LEU A 22 -3.64 3.40 -14.69
CA LEU A 22 -3.71 2.63 -13.46
C LEU A 22 -3.08 1.25 -13.68
N SER A 23 -2.16 0.87 -12.80
CA SER A 23 -1.56 -0.45 -12.79
C SER A 23 -2.06 -1.20 -11.56
N PRO A 24 -2.79 -2.32 -11.73
CA PRO A 24 -3.30 -3.10 -10.61
C PRO A 24 -2.15 -3.63 -9.75
N TRP A 25 -0.95 -3.82 -10.32
CA TRP A 25 0.24 -4.23 -9.59
C TRP A 25 0.75 -3.17 -8.61
N PHE A 26 0.55 -1.89 -8.91
CA PHE A 26 0.92 -0.82 -7.99
C PHE A 26 -0.02 -0.78 -6.79
N LEU A 27 -1.33 -0.85 -7.04
CA LEU A 27 -2.33 -0.92 -5.98
C LEU A 27 -2.17 -2.18 -5.13
N ALA A 28 -1.89 -3.32 -5.77
CA ALA A 28 -1.55 -4.55 -5.05
C ALA A 28 -0.31 -4.37 -4.16
N GLY A 29 0.72 -3.67 -4.65
CA GLY A 29 1.91 -3.33 -3.86
C GLY A 29 1.58 -2.48 -2.64
N ALA A 30 0.69 -1.50 -2.79
CA ALA A 30 0.28 -0.59 -1.71
C ALA A 30 -0.47 -1.28 -0.56
N VAL A 31 -0.99 -2.49 -0.78
CA VAL A 31 -1.66 -3.30 0.26
C VAL A 31 -0.91 -4.58 0.60
N LEU A 32 0.10 -4.94 -0.18
CA LEU A 32 0.83 -6.20 -0.06
C LEU A 32 1.38 -6.45 1.36
N PRO A 33 2.02 -5.49 2.04
CA PRO A 33 2.62 -5.73 3.35
C PRO A 33 1.57 -6.17 4.37
N ASP A 34 0.42 -5.51 4.37
CA ASP A 34 -0.69 -5.86 5.25
C ASP A 34 -1.25 -7.24 4.93
N VAL A 35 -1.47 -7.54 3.65
CA VAL A 35 -2.03 -8.84 3.23
C VAL A 35 -1.13 -10.01 3.65
N ILE A 36 0.20 -9.85 3.58
CA ILE A 36 1.14 -10.95 3.88
C ILE A 36 1.51 -11.04 5.37
N THR A 37 1.14 -10.06 6.20
CA THR A 37 1.51 -10.04 7.63
C THR A 37 0.31 -10.00 8.59
N ARG A 38 -0.74 -9.24 8.26
CA ARG A 38 -1.88 -8.98 9.16
C ARG A 38 -2.72 -10.23 9.43
N PRO A 39 -3.11 -11.05 8.44
CA PRO A 39 -3.90 -12.24 8.72
C PRO A 39 -3.18 -13.17 9.71
N PHE A 40 -1.86 -13.32 9.57
CA PHE A 40 -1.06 -14.15 10.46
C PHE A 40 -0.97 -13.58 11.87
N THR A 41 -0.68 -12.28 12.01
CA THR A 41 -0.54 -11.64 13.32
C THR A 41 -1.86 -11.51 14.08
N ILE A 42 -2.99 -11.42 13.36
CA ILE A 42 -4.33 -11.41 13.97
C ILE A 42 -4.71 -12.83 14.45
N LEU A 43 -4.50 -13.85 13.62
CA LEU A 43 -4.87 -15.23 13.96
C LEU A 43 -3.90 -15.87 14.96
N TRP A 44 -2.62 -15.53 14.89
CA TRP A 44 -1.56 -16.04 15.75
C TRP A 44 -0.63 -14.89 16.19
N PRO A 45 -0.92 -14.20 17.30
CA PRO A 45 -0.10 -13.07 17.75
C PRO A 45 1.39 -13.39 17.93
N GLY A 46 1.74 -14.64 18.28
CA GLY A 46 3.12 -15.11 18.35
C GLY A 46 3.86 -15.11 17.00
N SER A 47 3.15 -14.88 15.89
CA SER A 47 3.74 -14.82 14.56
C SER A 47 4.54 -13.57 14.28
N TYR A 48 4.36 -12.53 15.10
CA TYR A 48 4.90 -11.20 14.87
C TYR A 48 6.37 -11.22 14.45
N TRP A 49 7.21 -11.96 15.17
CA TRP A 49 8.66 -11.99 14.95
C TRP A 49 9.08 -12.56 13.59
N TRP A 50 8.32 -13.49 13.00
CA TRP A 50 8.63 -14.03 11.68
C TRP A 50 7.90 -13.31 10.54
N THR A 51 6.77 -12.66 10.83
CA THR A 51 6.07 -11.81 9.85
C THR A 51 6.67 -10.41 9.73
N MET A 52 7.27 -9.88 10.81
CA MET A 52 7.79 -8.51 10.84
C MET A 52 8.83 -8.24 9.73
N PRO A 53 9.80 -9.13 9.45
CA PRO A 53 10.74 -8.93 8.34
C PRO A 53 10.06 -8.69 6.99
N LEU A 54 8.87 -9.26 6.75
CA LEU A 54 8.10 -9.08 5.51
C LEU A 54 7.44 -7.69 5.41
N HIS A 55 7.37 -6.96 6.51
CA HIS A 55 6.92 -5.56 6.58
C HIS A 55 8.10 -4.56 6.55
N THR A 56 9.35 -5.03 6.42
CA THR A 56 10.51 -4.14 6.27
C THR A 56 10.77 -3.81 4.80
N PRO A 57 11.41 -2.67 4.46
CA PRO A 57 11.69 -2.31 3.06
C PRO A 57 12.45 -3.41 2.30
N VAL A 58 13.47 -4.01 2.94
CA VAL A 58 14.26 -5.07 2.30
C VAL A 58 13.43 -6.33 2.11
N GLY A 59 12.75 -6.82 3.15
CA GLY A 59 11.93 -8.03 3.03
C GLY A 59 10.79 -7.86 2.02
N LEU A 60 10.15 -6.70 2.01
CA LEU A 60 9.08 -6.39 1.09
C LEU A 60 9.55 -6.28 -0.37
N LEU A 61 10.70 -5.66 -0.61
CA LEU A 61 11.30 -5.63 -1.96
C LEU A 61 11.70 -7.02 -2.44
N LEU A 62 12.17 -7.90 -1.55
CA LEU A 62 12.44 -9.31 -1.89
C LEU A 62 11.16 -10.06 -2.28
N VAL A 63 10.06 -9.86 -1.55
CA VAL A 63 8.74 -10.42 -1.92
C VAL A 63 8.28 -9.90 -3.28
N CYS A 64 8.39 -8.58 -3.51
CA CYS A 64 8.05 -7.97 -4.79
C CYS A 64 8.92 -8.54 -5.93
N ALA A 65 10.22 -8.75 -5.68
CA ALA A 65 11.16 -9.32 -6.64
C ALA A 65 10.81 -10.77 -6.97
N ALA A 66 10.49 -11.58 -5.96
CA ALA A 66 10.04 -12.96 -6.13
C ALA A 66 8.77 -13.03 -7.00
N ILE A 67 7.77 -12.20 -6.71
CA ILE A 67 6.54 -12.14 -7.52
C ILE A 67 6.85 -11.67 -8.94
N GLY A 68 7.66 -10.63 -9.11
CA GLY A 68 8.06 -10.12 -10.43
C GLY A 68 8.81 -11.16 -11.27
N PHE A 69 9.70 -11.93 -10.63
CA PHE A 69 10.44 -13.04 -11.24
C PHE A 69 9.51 -14.17 -11.67
N LEU A 70 8.60 -14.63 -10.79
CA LEU A 70 7.61 -15.66 -11.11
C LEU A 70 6.67 -15.25 -12.24
N ARG A 71 6.42 -13.94 -12.42
CA ARG A 71 5.64 -13.40 -13.53
C ARG A 71 6.45 -13.13 -14.79
N GLY A 72 7.78 -13.28 -14.75
CA GLY A 72 8.69 -13.01 -15.88
C GLY A 72 8.65 -11.57 -16.37
N ARG A 73 8.24 -10.61 -15.54
CA ARG A 73 7.98 -9.23 -15.96
C ARG A 73 8.56 -8.23 -14.97
N ARG A 74 9.62 -7.52 -15.39
CA ARG A 74 10.23 -6.42 -14.62
C ARG A 74 9.22 -5.34 -14.25
N SER A 75 8.24 -5.07 -15.11
CA SER A 75 7.18 -4.10 -14.82
C SER A 75 6.35 -4.48 -13.60
N VAL A 76 6.13 -5.77 -13.33
CA VAL A 76 5.41 -6.24 -12.14
C VAL A 76 6.19 -5.93 -10.89
N PHE A 77 7.50 -6.24 -10.85
CA PHE A 77 8.38 -5.87 -9.74
C PHE A 77 8.38 -4.36 -9.49
N LEU A 78 8.56 -3.55 -10.53
CA LEU A 78 8.63 -2.09 -10.37
C LEU A 78 7.32 -1.49 -9.87
N ASN A 79 6.18 -2.00 -10.35
CA ASN A 79 4.87 -1.52 -9.89
C ASN A 79 4.58 -1.98 -8.46
N LEU A 80 4.76 -3.27 -8.16
CA LEU A 80 4.58 -3.80 -6.80
C LEU A 80 5.50 -3.08 -5.81
N GLY A 81 6.79 -2.97 -6.14
CA GLY A 81 7.79 -2.28 -5.33
C GLY A 81 7.45 -0.80 -5.13
N GLY A 82 6.99 -0.10 -6.16
CA GLY A 82 6.56 1.29 -6.04
C GLY A 82 5.37 1.46 -5.08
N GLY A 83 4.37 0.59 -5.19
CA GLY A 83 3.22 0.59 -4.27
C GLY A 83 3.62 0.22 -2.84
N ALA A 84 4.47 -0.81 -2.69
CA ALA A 84 5.02 -1.26 -1.43
C ALA A 84 5.81 -0.15 -0.71
N LEU A 85 6.65 0.58 -1.43
CA LEU A 85 7.40 1.71 -0.88
C LEU A 85 6.48 2.87 -0.49
N LEU A 86 5.41 3.12 -1.25
CA LEU A 86 4.39 4.09 -0.86
C LEU A 86 3.71 3.68 0.45
N HIS A 87 3.36 2.39 0.59
CA HIS A 87 2.81 1.86 1.83
C HIS A 87 3.75 2.12 3.01
N SER A 88 5.02 1.69 2.89
CA SER A 88 6.03 1.94 3.91
C SER A 88 6.23 3.42 4.22
N PHE A 89 6.16 4.28 3.20
CA PHE A 89 6.28 5.72 3.39
C PHE A 89 5.12 6.30 4.20
N LEU A 90 3.88 5.87 3.93
CA LEU A 90 2.71 6.30 4.70
C LEU A 90 2.77 5.81 6.14
N ASP A 91 3.27 4.59 6.37
CA ASP A 91 3.42 4.03 7.71
C ASP A 91 4.45 4.76 8.57
N LEU A 92 5.47 5.39 7.98
CA LEU A 92 6.43 6.22 8.72
C LEU A 92 5.75 7.39 9.45
N PHE A 93 4.62 7.88 8.95
CA PHE A 93 3.88 8.99 9.58
C PHE A 93 3.00 8.55 10.74
N GLN A 94 2.92 7.25 11.02
CA GLN A 94 2.07 6.76 12.09
C GLN A 94 2.85 6.42 13.35
N ALA A 95 2.25 6.73 14.51
CA ALA A 95 2.63 6.16 15.80
C ALA A 95 2.43 4.64 15.84
N HIS A 96 3.26 3.94 16.61
CA HIS A 96 3.09 2.52 16.88
C HIS A 96 3.09 2.23 18.38
N LEU A 97 2.16 1.38 18.84
CA LEU A 97 2.02 0.99 20.25
C LEU A 97 3.16 0.07 20.73
N ALA A 98 3.77 -0.71 19.84
CA ALA A 98 4.91 -1.58 20.14
C ALA A 98 5.70 -1.87 18.86
N GLY A 99 6.98 -1.45 18.81
CA GLY A 99 7.88 -1.60 17.67
C GLY A 99 7.49 -0.72 16.49
N SER A 100 8.36 0.22 16.09
CA SER A 100 8.11 1.06 14.91
C SER A 100 8.72 0.45 13.63
N TYR A 101 8.71 1.22 12.54
CA TYR A 101 9.20 0.78 11.24
C TYR A 101 10.72 0.56 11.23
N TYR A 102 11.17 -0.68 10.99
CA TYR A 102 12.60 -1.03 10.91
C TYR A 102 13.17 -0.74 9.53
N LEU A 103 13.35 0.54 9.22
CA LEU A 103 13.83 1.02 7.90
C LEU A 103 15.17 0.40 7.48
N PHE A 104 16.06 0.16 8.43
CA PHE A 104 17.44 -0.30 8.19
C PHE A 104 17.64 -1.80 8.45
N PHE A 105 16.57 -2.58 8.63
CA PHE A 105 16.66 -4.04 8.70
C PHE A 105 17.24 -4.59 7.38
N PRO A 106 18.14 -5.60 7.39
CA PRO A 106 18.59 -6.42 8.53
C PRO A 106 19.83 -5.89 9.27
N PHE A 107 20.37 -4.74 8.87
CA PHE A 107 21.62 -4.21 9.45
C PHE A 107 21.40 -3.54 10.81
N SER A 108 20.19 -3.04 11.06
CA SER A 108 19.82 -2.42 12.32
C SER A 108 18.39 -2.74 12.71
N TRP A 109 18.18 -2.91 14.02
CA TRP A 109 16.87 -3.02 14.66
C TRP A 109 16.39 -1.67 15.20
N ARG A 110 17.03 -0.56 14.79
CA ARG A 110 16.55 0.77 15.12
C ARG A 110 15.27 1.03 14.37
N SER A 111 14.23 1.30 15.12
CA SER A 111 12.92 1.65 14.60
C SER A 111 12.86 3.17 14.35
N VAL A 112 12.22 3.60 13.28
CA VAL A 112 12.03 5.01 12.90
C VAL A 112 10.55 5.28 12.72
N GLU A 113 10.08 6.40 13.25
CA GLU A 113 8.73 6.93 13.03
C GLU A 113 8.72 8.44 13.17
N VAL A 114 7.81 9.11 12.45
CA VAL A 114 7.59 10.56 12.50
C VAL A 114 6.49 10.90 13.52
N ASP A 115 5.63 9.93 13.86
CA ASP A 115 4.58 10.05 14.88
C ASP A 115 3.61 11.23 14.63
N LEU A 116 3.15 11.38 13.38
CA LEU A 116 2.20 12.43 13.00
C LEU A 116 0.75 12.03 13.26
N MET A 117 0.44 10.74 13.15
CA MET A 117 -0.92 10.22 13.30
C MET A 117 -0.95 9.03 14.26
N TRP A 118 -1.86 9.06 15.23
CA TRP A 118 -2.14 7.90 16.06
C TRP A 118 -2.82 6.78 15.24
N PRO A 119 -2.58 5.50 15.54
CA PRO A 119 -3.23 4.35 14.92
C PRO A 119 -4.75 4.48 14.74
N GLU A 120 -5.47 5.06 15.70
CA GLU A 120 -6.93 5.20 15.65
C GLU A 120 -7.38 6.37 14.77
N THR A 121 -6.46 7.28 14.39
CA THR A 121 -6.76 8.42 13.51
C THR A 121 -7.32 7.94 12.17
N SER A 122 -6.80 6.82 11.65
CA SER A 122 -7.31 6.23 10.41
C SER A 122 -8.76 5.74 10.54
N LEU A 123 -9.16 5.25 11.72
CA LEU A 123 -10.54 4.84 12.00
C LEU A 123 -11.49 6.05 12.01
N TYR A 124 -11.07 7.17 12.61
CA TYR A 124 -11.88 8.40 12.61
C TYR A 124 -12.00 9.01 11.20
N LEU A 125 -10.98 8.85 10.37
CA LEU A 125 -10.96 9.32 8.99
C LEU A 125 -11.59 8.32 8.00
N LEU A 126 -11.97 7.12 8.44
CA LEU A 126 -12.54 6.09 7.57
C LEU A 126 -13.74 6.57 6.74
N PRO A 127 -14.73 7.33 7.29
CA PRO A 127 -15.84 7.84 6.49
C PRO A 127 -15.36 8.76 5.35
N LEU A 128 -14.36 9.61 5.64
CA LEU A 128 -13.75 10.51 4.64
C LEU A 128 -13.10 9.70 3.52
N TRP A 129 -12.31 8.67 3.86
CA TRP A 129 -11.63 7.83 2.88
C TRP A 129 -12.61 7.03 2.01
N VAL A 130 -13.69 6.52 2.60
CA VAL A 130 -14.76 5.83 1.85
C VAL A 130 -15.43 6.78 0.86
N VAL A 131 -15.81 7.99 1.29
CA VAL A 131 -16.42 8.99 0.39
C VAL A 131 -15.47 9.37 -0.74
N LEU A 132 -14.20 9.62 -0.43
CA LEU A 132 -13.18 9.95 -1.42
C LEU A 132 -12.97 8.80 -2.42
N GLY A 133 -12.90 7.57 -1.93
CA GLY A 133 -12.77 6.36 -2.76
C GLY A 133 -13.97 6.18 -3.71
N ILE A 134 -15.19 6.35 -3.21
CA ILE A 134 -16.42 6.30 -4.03
C ILE A 134 -16.39 7.41 -5.09
N TRP A 135 -16.04 8.64 -4.71
CA TRP A 135 -15.96 9.76 -5.66
C TRP A 135 -14.93 9.52 -6.76
N LEU A 136 -13.74 9.04 -6.41
CA LEU A 136 -12.70 8.66 -7.37
C LEU A 136 -13.18 7.54 -8.30
N GLY A 137 -13.87 6.53 -7.76
CA GLY A 137 -14.47 5.45 -8.54
C GLY A 137 -15.53 5.92 -9.53
N ILE A 138 -16.44 6.80 -9.10
CA ILE A 138 -17.47 7.40 -9.97
C ILE A 138 -16.83 8.22 -11.09
N ARG A 139 -15.82 9.03 -10.78
CA ARG A 139 -15.10 9.83 -11.79
C ARG A 139 -14.45 8.93 -12.86
N GLU A 140 -13.86 7.82 -12.44
CA GLU A 140 -13.23 6.87 -13.35
C GLU A 140 -14.26 6.18 -14.24
N LEU A 141 -15.40 5.73 -13.66
CA LEU A 141 -16.49 5.13 -14.44
C LEU A 141 -17.08 6.12 -15.47
N ARG A 142 -17.23 7.40 -15.10
CA ARG A 142 -17.68 8.45 -16.02
C ARG A 142 -16.66 8.72 -17.12
N GLY A 143 -15.38 8.80 -16.79
CA GLY A 143 -14.30 9.01 -17.77
C GLY A 143 -14.22 7.88 -18.80
N ARG A 144 -14.44 6.62 -18.38
CA ARG A 144 -14.48 5.47 -19.30
C ARG A 144 -15.68 5.48 -20.22
N ARG A 145 -16.85 5.95 -19.75
CA ARG A 145 -18.06 6.08 -20.60
C ARG A 145 -17.87 7.12 -21.70
N VAL A 146 -17.25 8.26 -21.40
CA VAL A 146 -17.00 9.33 -22.39
C VAL A 146 -16.05 8.88 -23.51
N VAL A 147 -15.12 7.96 -23.22
CA VAL A 147 -14.19 7.42 -24.24
C VAL A 147 -14.82 6.28 -25.05
N ALA A 148 -15.88 5.64 -24.54
CA ALA A 148 -16.51 4.48 -25.16
C ALA A 148 -17.69 4.82 -26.10
N GLU A 149 -18.17 6.06 -26.13
CA GLU A 149 -19.12 6.49 -27.17
C GLU A 149 -18.38 6.62 -28.51
N PRO A 150 -18.75 5.84 -29.54
CA PRO A 150 -18.22 6.06 -30.87
C PRO A 150 -18.69 7.43 -31.35
N ARG A 151 -17.75 8.27 -31.83
CA ARG A 151 -18.10 9.42 -32.66
C ARG A 151 -18.84 8.89 -33.88
N THR A 152 -20.16 9.04 -33.88
CA THR A 152 -20.97 8.91 -35.09
C THR A 152 -20.81 10.23 -35.84
N ASP A 153 -19.78 10.28 -36.69
CA ASP A 153 -19.65 11.27 -37.75
C ASP A 153 -20.10 10.62 -39.07
#